data_AF-A0A7K2W848-F1
#
_entry.id   AF-A0A7K2W848-F1
#
_cell.length_a   1.000
_cell.length_b   1.000
_cell.length_c   1.000
_cell.angle_alpha   90.00
_cell.angle_beta   90.00
_cell.angle_gamma   90.00
#
_symmetry.space_group_name_H-M   'P 1'
#
loop_
_entity.id
_entity.type
_entity.pdbx_description
1 polymer ?
#
loop_
_entity_poly.entity_id
_entity_poly.type
_entity_poly.pdbx_seq_one_letter_code
_entity_poly.pdbx_strand_id
1 'polypeptide(L)'
;MRSSPVSPASLVREFHLAFGLDARTEPTEVSPELAAHRGELLAEEAAEVAEVSVTGPLDRLAHELADVVYVAYGTALVHGIDLDAVIAEIHRANMTKIGPDGTVSRRADGKVLKGDHYRAPDIAEILRRQGWTSQDSSQESQDSTPARP
;
A
#
# COMPACT_ATOMS: atom_id res chain seq x y z
N MET A 1 -3.57 -24.97 18.40
CA MET A 1 -3.58 -23.85 17.45
C MET A 1 -2.14 -23.51 17.12
N ARG A 2 -1.73 -23.56 15.84
CA ARG A 2 -0.42 -23.01 15.46
C ARG A 2 -0.55 -21.50 15.57
N SER A 3 0.28 -20.86 16.39
CA SER A 3 0.36 -19.40 16.39
C SER A 3 0.67 -18.98 14.96
N SER A 4 -0.14 -18.11 14.38
CA SER A 4 0.22 -17.46 13.13
C SER A 4 1.59 -16.80 13.32
N PRO A 5 2.48 -16.83 12.32
CA PRO A 5 3.75 -16.14 12.42
C PRO A 5 3.51 -14.65 12.68
N VAL A 6 4.30 -14.07 13.57
CA VAL A 6 4.22 -12.64 13.87
C VAL A 6 4.56 -11.85 12.59
N SER A 7 3.60 -11.08 12.10
CA SER A 7 3.77 -10.13 11.00
C SER A 7 3.50 -8.69 11.49
N PRO A 8 4.04 -7.66 10.82
CA PRO A 8 3.68 -6.27 11.11
C PRO A 8 2.16 -6.06 11.12
N ALA A 9 1.44 -6.61 10.14
CA ALA A 9 -0.02 -6.54 10.07
C ALA A 9 -0.70 -7.12 11.33
N SER A 10 -0.21 -8.25 11.85
CA SER A 10 -0.76 -8.86 13.07
C SER A 10 -0.51 -8.02 14.33
N LEU A 11 0.69 -7.44 14.48
CA LEU A 11 1.06 -6.59 15.61
C LEU A 11 0.25 -5.29 15.63
N VAL A 12 0.12 -4.62 14.49
CA VAL A 12 -0.62 -3.37 14.38
C VAL A 12 -2.12 -3.62 14.53
N ARG A 13 -2.65 -4.75 14.03
CA ARG A 13 -4.05 -5.14 14.27
C ARG A 13 -4.33 -5.37 15.75
N GLU A 14 -3.45 -6.07 16.45
CA GLU A 14 -3.55 -6.24 17.91
C GLU A 14 -3.62 -4.88 18.62
N PHE A 15 -2.74 -3.95 18.26
CA PHE A 15 -2.76 -2.58 18.78
C PHE A 15 -4.09 -1.87 18.49
N HIS A 16 -4.57 -1.84 17.24
CA HIS A 16 -5.83 -1.18 16.91
C HIS A 16 -7.00 -1.74 17.72
N LEU A 17 -7.08 -3.06 17.87
CA LEU A 17 -8.13 -3.71 18.67
C LEU A 17 -8.01 -3.38 20.16
N ALA A 18 -6.80 -3.38 20.73
CA ALA A 18 -6.56 -3.07 22.13
C ALA A 18 -6.90 -1.61 22.47
N PHE A 19 -6.69 -0.68 21.53
CA PHE A 19 -6.90 0.76 21.71
C PHE A 19 -8.23 1.27 21.13
N GLY A 20 -9.09 0.39 20.61
CA GLY A 20 -10.41 0.75 20.08
C GLY A 20 -10.36 1.57 18.79
N LEU A 21 -9.32 1.40 17.98
CA LEU A 21 -9.15 2.03 16.68
C LEU A 21 -9.80 1.18 15.58
N ASP A 22 -10.11 1.82 14.45
CA ASP A 22 -10.64 1.14 13.26
C ASP A 22 -9.68 0.05 12.75
N ALA A 23 -10.17 -1.17 12.60
CA ALA A 23 -9.44 -2.31 12.05
C ALA A 23 -10.30 -3.10 11.06
N ARG A 24 -10.68 -2.45 9.96
CA ARG A 24 -11.57 -3.00 8.94
C ARG A 24 -10.96 -4.26 8.30
N THR A 25 -11.82 -5.11 7.74
CA THR A 25 -11.43 -6.40 7.14
C THR A 25 -11.67 -6.46 5.63
N GLU A 26 -12.32 -5.44 5.08
CA GLU A 26 -12.61 -5.30 3.65
C GLU A 26 -12.27 -3.88 3.21
N PRO A 27 -11.69 -3.69 2.01
CA PRO A 27 -11.34 -2.37 1.49
C PRO A 27 -12.55 -1.44 1.53
N THR A 28 -12.36 -0.26 2.11
CA THR A 28 -13.43 0.69 2.40
C THR A 28 -12.91 2.11 2.25
N GLU A 29 -13.66 2.95 1.54
CA GLU A 29 -13.45 4.40 1.59
C GLU A 29 -13.84 4.95 2.96
N VAL A 30 -13.01 5.83 3.50
CA VAL A 30 -13.27 6.49 4.78
C VAL A 30 -13.58 7.97 4.58
N SER A 31 -14.10 8.63 5.62
CA SER A 31 -14.34 10.07 5.59
C SER A 31 -13.05 10.85 5.23
N PRO A 32 -13.14 11.96 4.46
CA PRO A 32 -11.98 12.79 4.12
C PRO A 32 -11.15 13.22 5.32
N GLU A 33 -11.77 13.50 6.46
CA GLU A 33 -11.10 13.92 7.69
C GLU A 33 -10.21 12.80 8.24
N LEU A 34 -10.73 11.57 8.29
CA LEU A 34 -9.96 10.40 8.71
C LEU A 34 -8.82 10.09 7.72
N ALA A 35 -9.09 10.17 6.41
CA ALA A 35 -8.05 9.96 5.40
C ALA A 35 -6.92 11.01 5.50
N ALA A 36 -7.29 12.28 5.69
CA ALA A 36 -6.33 13.38 5.89
C ALA A 36 -5.48 13.14 7.13
N HIS A 37 -6.10 12.81 8.26
CA HIS A 37 -5.38 12.53 9.50
C HIS A 37 -4.39 11.36 9.36
N ARG A 38 -4.78 10.27 8.68
CA ARG A 38 -3.85 9.16 8.38
C ARG A 38 -2.70 9.59 7.45
N GLY A 39 -2.96 10.53 6.54
CA GLY A 39 -1.95 11.12 5.66
C GLY A 39 -0.95 12.01 6.42
N GLU A 40 -1.42 12.78 7.40
CA GLU A 40 -0.56 13.60 8.27
C GLU A 40 0.40 12.73 9.09
N LEU A 41 -0.09 11.67 9.73
CA LEU A 41 0.75 10.73 10.46
C LEU A 41 1.84 10.12 9.56
N LEU A 42 1.47 9.68 8.35
CA LEU A 42 2.45 9.15 7.39
C LEU A 42 3.50 10.18 6.97
N ALA A 43 3.12 11.45 6.83
CA ALA A 43 4.03 12.51 6.46
C ALA A 43 4.99 12.87 7.60
N GLU A 44 4.51 12.81 8.85
CA GLU A 44 5.30 13.01 10.07
C GLU A 44 6.41 11.95 10.16
N GLU A 45 6.08 10.65 10.15
CA GLU A 45 7.08 9.58 10.25
C GLU A 45 8.10 9.62 9.10
N ALA A 46 7.65 9.97 7.89
CA ALA A 46 8.53 10.10 6.74
C ALA A 46 9.53 11.27 6.89
N ALA A 47 9.12 12.36 7.54
CA ALA A 47 10.00 13.48 7.84
C ALA A 47 11.05 13.09 8.89
N GLU A 48 10.67 12.34 9.93
CA GLU A 48 11.60 11.87 10.97
C GLU A 48 12.68 10.94 10.40
N VAL A 49 12.30 10.01 9.50
CA VAL A 49 13.28 9.21 8.74
C VAL A 49 14.24 10.10 7.95
N ALA A 50 13.75 11.16 7.31
CA ALA A 50 14.58 12.06 6.52
C ALA A 50 15.61 12.82 7.38
N GLU A 51 15.26 13.18 8.62
CA GLU A 51 16.15 13.87 9.55
C GLU A 51 17.33 12.99 9.97
N VAL A 52 17.10 11.68 10.19
CA VAL A 52 18.13 10.78 10.72
C VAL A 52 18.90 10.00 9.64
N SER A 53 18.43 9.97 8.39
CA SER A 53 18.96 9.06 7.36
C SER A 53 20.34 9.43 6.79
N VAL A 54 20.83 10.65 6.99
CA VAL A 54 22.16 11.08 6.49
C VAL A 54 23.23 11.00 7.57
N THR A 55 22.93 11.48 8.78
CA THR A 55 23.93 11.63 9.85
C THR A 55 23.50 11.03 11.19
N GLY A 56 22.30 10.45 11.26
CA GLY A 56 21.77 9.85 12.48
C GLY A 56 22.44 8.50 12.80
N PRO A 57 22.41 8.08 14.07
CA PRO A 57 22.87 6.75 14.45
C PRO A 57 21.92 5.66 13.93
N LEU A 58 22.45 4.46 13.69
CA LEU A 58 21.72 3.37 13.02
C LEU A 58 20.49 2.88 13.81
N ASP A 59 20.56 2.92 15.14
CA ASP A 59 19.45 2.55 16.02
C ASP A 59 18.26 3.50 15.86
N ARG A 60 18.51 4.81 15.74
CA ARG A 60 17.46 5.78 15.43
C ARG A 60 16.90 5.62 14.04
N LEU A 61 17.74 5.45 13.02
CA LEU A 61 17.25 5.15 11.67
C LEU A 61 16.35 3.91 11.66
N ALA A 62 16.71 2.86 12.40
CA ALA A 62 15.91 1.66 12.51
C ALA A 62 14.55 1.92 13.20
N HIS A 63 14.51 2.81 14.19
CA HIS A 63 13.28 3.23 14.87
C HIS A 63 12.35 3.96 13.90
N GLU A 64 12.82 5.03 13.26
CA GLU A 64 11.95 5.85 12.39
C GLU A 64 11.45 5.03 11.18
N LEU A 65 12.27 4.11 10.65
CA LEU A 65 11.83 3.18 9.61
C LEU A 65 10.73 2.23 10.09
N ALA A 66 10.80 1.78 11.36
CA ALA A 66 9.78 0.94 11.95
C ALA A 66 8.47 1.72 12.15
N ASP A 67 8.54 2.99 12.55
CA ASP A 67 7.35 3.83 12.75
C ASP A 67 6.63 4.14 11.45
N VAL A 68 7.35 4.43 10.35
CA VAL A 68 6.75 4.52 9.01
C VAL A 68 6.00 3.25 8.64
N VAL A 69 6.60 2.07 8.87
CA VAL A 69 5.95 0.78 8.59
C VAL A 69 4.72 0.61 9.48
N TYR A 70 4.83 0.93 10.77
CA TYR A 70 3.76 0.79 11.75
C TYR A 70 2.54 1.64 11.37
N VAL A 71 2.77 2.92 11.05
CA VAL A 71 1.72 3.85 10.62
C VAL A 71 1.15 3.46 9.25
N ALA A 72 1.96 2.96 8.31
CA ALA A 72 1.47 2.46 7.03
C ALA A 72 0.52 1.27 7.17
N TYR A 73 0.87 0.28 8.00
CA TYR A 73 -0.05 -0.83 8.30
C TYR A 73 -1.30 -0.37 9.04
N GLY A 74 -1.17 0.57 9.98
CA GLY A 74 -2.33 1.15 10.67
C GLY A 74 -3.27 1.87 9.70
N THR A 75 -2.72 2.59 8.71
CA THR A 75 -3.51 3.27 7.68
C THR A 75 -4.20 2.26 6.77
N ALA A 76 -3.53 1.16 6.41
CA ALA A 76 -4.15 0.09 5.64
C ALA A 76 -5.29 -0.59 6.40
N LEU A 77 -5.13 -0.84 7.71
CA LEU A 77 -6.19 -1.40 8.56
C LEU A 77 -7.40 -0.46 8.68
N VAL A 78 -7.17 0.85 8.78
CA VAL A 78 -8.25 1.85 8.70
C VAL A 78 -9.00 1.71 7.38
N HIS A 79 -8.33 1.49 6.25
CA HIS A 79 -9.01 1.29 4.97
C HIS A 79 -9.45 -0.16 4.72
N GLY A 80 -9.19 -1.10 5.64
CA GLY A 80 -9.48 -2.52 5.47
C GLY A 80 -8.68 -3.21 4.36
N ILE A 81 -7.54 -2.64 3.99
CA ILE A 81 -6.64 -3.17 2.96
C ILE A 81 -5.70 -4.20 3.61
N ASP A 82 -5.68 -5.41 3.06
CA ASP A 82 -4.59 -6.36 3.32
C ASP A 82 -3.34 -5.89 2.57
N LEU A 83 -2.50 -5.14 3.30
CA LEU A 83 -1.28 -4.56 2.78
C LEU A 83 -0.20 -5.61 2.47
N ASP A 84 -0.19 -6.75 3.17
CA ASP A 84 0.74 -7.85 2.87
C ASP A 84 0.48 -8.38 1.45
N ALA A 85 -0.80 -8.56 1.08
CA ALA A 85 -1.19 -8.98 -0.27
C ALA A 85 -0.82 -7.94 -1.35
N VAL A 86 -0.99 -6.64 -1.06
CA VAL A 86 -0.60 -5.55 -1.96
C VAL A 86 0.93 -5.51 -2.17
N ILE A 87 1.70 -5.61 -1.08
CA ILE A 87 3.17 -5.67 -1.15
C ILE A 87 3.63 -6.91 -1.92
N ALA A 88 2.99 -8.06 -1.71
CA ALA A 88 3.31 -9.28 -2.44
C ALA A 88 3.13 -9.12 -3.96
N GLU A 89 2.08 -8.43 -4.40
CA GLU A 89 1.85 -8.14 -5.82
C GLU A 89 2.85 -7.12 -6.39
N ILE A 90 3.17 -6.07 -5.63
CA ILE A 90 4.23 -5.11 -5.99
C ILE A 90 5.57 -5.84 -6.11
N HIS A 91 5.87 -6.74 -5.16
CA HIS A 91 7.08 -7.56 -5.19
C HIS A 91 7.10 -8.45 -6.42
N ARG A 92 6.04 -9.21 -6.69
CA ARG A 92 5.91 -10.06 -7.89
C ARG A 92 6.18 -9.26 -9.16
N ALA A 93 5.57 -8.09 -9.31
CA ALA A 93 5.78 -7.19 -10.44
C ALA A 93 7.23 -6.69 -10.53
N ASN A 94 7.83 -6.31 -9.41
CA ASN A 94 9.24 -5.89 -9.37
C ASN A 94 10.20 -7.00 -9.78
N MET A 95 9.93 -8.25 -9.38
CA MET A 95 10.77 -9.40 -9.75
C MET A 95 10.70 -9.73 -11.25
N THR A 96 9.65 -9.32 -11.96
CA THR A 96 9.59 -9.45 -13.44
C THR A 96 10.56 -8.53 -14.19
N LYS A 97 11.24 -7.60 -13.50
CA LYS A 97 12.30 -6.76 -14.09
C LYS A 97 13.61 -7.53 -14.31
N ILE A 98 13.73 -8.74 -13.75
CA ILE A 98 14.87 -9.62 -13.98
C ILE A 98 14.68 -10.28 -15.36
N GLY A 99 15.67 -10.12 -16.24
CA GLY A 99 15.69 -10.74 -17.55
C GLY A 99 15.76 -12.28 -17.47
N PRO A 100 15.45 -12.98 -18.56
CA PRO A 100 15.47 -14.45 -18.62
C PRO A 100 16.86 -15.05 -18.36
N ASP A 101 17.91 -14.25 -18.50
CA ASP A 101 19.31 -14.58 -18.21
C ASP A 101 19.76 -14.16 -16.79
N GLY A 102 18.84 -13.64 -15.97
CA GLY A 102 19.14 -13.12 -14.64
C GLY A 102 19.66 -11.67 -14.62
N THR A 103 19.74 -10.99 -15.77
CA THR A 103 20.26 -9.62 -15.83
C THR A 103 19.23 -8.58 -15.39
N VAL A 104 19.72 -7.46 -14.86
CA VAL A 104 18.88 -6.34 -14.42
C VAL A 104 19.39 -5.07 -15.08
N SER A 105 18.58 -4.47 -15.96
CA SER A 105 18.88 -3.19 -16.58
C SER A 105 18.84 -2.07 -15.53
N ARG A 106 19.88 -1.24 -15.46
CA ARG A 106 20.00 -0.13 -14.50
C ARG A 106 20.38 1.17 -15.19
N ARG A 107 19.91 2.29 -14.63
CA ARG A 107 20.43 3.63 -14.95
C ARG A 107 21.72 3.93 -14.19
N ALA A 108 22.38 5.04 -14.55
CA ALA A 108 23.59 5.52 -13.87
C ALA A 108 23.41 5.82 -12.37
N ASP A 109 22.19 6.14 -11.93
CA ASP A 109 21.85 6.35 -10.51
C ASP A 109 21.50 5.05 -9.76
N GLY A 110 21.71 3.88 -10.39
CA GLY A 110 21.41 2.57 -9.82
C GLY A 110 19.94 2.14 -9.92
N LYS A 111 19.03 3.00 -10.40
CA LYS A 111 17.60 2.68 -10.54
C LYS A 111 17.40 1.52 -11.51
N VAL A 112 16.68 0.50 -11.04
CA VAL A 112 16.27 -0.64 -11.87
C VAL A 112 15.24 -0.19 -12.90
N LEU A 113 15.52 -0.47 -14.17
CA LEU A 113 14.67 -0.18 -15.32
C LEU A 113 13.66 -1.31 -15.56
N LYS A 114 12.57 -0.98 -16.24
CA LYS A 114 11.61 -1.97 -16.73
C LYS A 114 12.23 -2.62 -17.98
N GLY A 115 12.44 -3.93 -17.95
CA GLY A 115 12.85 -4.71 -19.12
C GLY A 115 11.64 -5.19 -19.94
N ASP A 116 11.90 -5.84 -21.06
CA ASP A 116 10.87 -6.30 -22.02
C ASP A 116 9.87 -7.30 -21.43
N HIS A 117 10.25 -7.98 -20.35
CA HIS A 117 9.42 -8.96 -19.65
C HIS A 117 8.68 -8.41 -18.43
N TYR A 118 8.77 -7.09 -18.18
CA TYR A 118 8.11 -6.45 -17.05
C TYR A 118 6.59 -6.58 -17.13
N ARG A 119 5.98 -7.02 -16.03
CA ARG A 119 4.53 -7.01 -15.83
C ARG A 119 4.21 -6.09 -14.67
N ALA A 120 3.38 -5.08 -14.94
CA ALA A 120 2.90 -4.15 -13.92
C ALA A 120 2.10 -4.89 -12.82
N PRO A 121 2.09 -4.36 -11.59
CA PRO A 121 1.21 -4.90 -10.55
C PRO A 121 -0.25 -4.58 -10.85
N ASP A 122 -1.15 -5.55 -10.67
CA ASP A 122 -2.60 -5.34 -10.79
C ASP A 122 -3.22 -5.16 -9.40
N ILE A 123 -3.07 -3.96 -8.84
CA ILE A 123 -3.58 -3.65 -7.50
C ILE A 123 -5.11 -3.63 -7.46
N ALA A 124 -5.76 -3.25 -8.56
CA ALA A 124 -7.20 -3.27 -8.66
C ALA A 124 -7.75 -4.69 -8.51
N GLU A 125 -7.10 -5.69 -9.12
CA GLU A 125 -7.44 -7.10 -8.93
C GLU A 125 -7.21 -7.58 -7.50
N ILE A 126 -6.11 -7.18 -6.86
CA ILE A 126 -5.85 -7.52 -5.45
C ILE A 126 -6.95 -6.97 -4.55
N LEU A 127 -7.34 -5.70 -4.72
CA LEU A 127 -8.43 -5.10 -3.94
C LEU A 127 -9.77 -5.79 -4.20
N ARG A 128 -10.10 -6.12 -5.47
CA ARG A 128 -11.32 -6.89 -5.78
C ARG A 128 -11.37 -8.24 -5.06
N ARG A 129 -10.24 -8.96 -4.99
CA ARG A 129 -10.14 -10.22 -4.24
C ARG A 129 -10.28 -10.04 -2.74
N GLN A 130 -9.99 -8.86 -2.22
CA GLN A 130 -10.22 -8.48 -0.82
C GLN A 130 -11.67 -8.01 -0.57
N GLY A 131 -12.54 -7.99 -1.57
CA GLY A 131 -13.95 -7.58 -1.46
C GLY A 131 -14.26 -6.17 -1.97
N TRP A 132 -13.29 -5.46 -2.54
CA TRP A 132 -13.54 -4.13 -3.11
C TRP A 132 -14.44 -4.21 -4.35
N THR A 133 -15.61 -3.59 -4.29
CA THR A 133 -16.44 -3.31 -5.45
C THR A 133 -16.46 -1.80 -5.66
N SER A 134 -15.72 -1.30 -6.65
CA SER A 134 -15.80 0.13 -7.00
C SER A 134 -17.25 0.50 -7.29
N GLN A 135 -17.77 1.50 -6.59
CA GLN A 135 -19.05 2.15 -6.89
C GLN A 135 -18.89 3.02 -8.15
N ASP A 136 -18.56 2.42 -9.29
CA ASP A 136 -18.55 3.09 -10.58
C ASP A 136 -18.73 2.06 -11.70
N SER A 137 -19.97 1.59 -11.84
CA SER A 137 -20.45 0.89 -13.04
C SER A 137 -21.94 1.21 -13.30
N SER A 138 -22.36 2.45 -13.04
CA SER A 138 -23.76 2.87 -13.23
C SER A 138 -23.90 4.34 -13.65
N GLN A 139 -23.23 4.75 -14.73
CA GLN A 139 -23.67 5.92 -15.52
C GLN A 139 -23.11 5.91 -16.95
N GLU A 140 -23.45 4.88 -17.72
CA GLU A 140 -23.27 4.91 -19.17
C GLU A 140 -24.47 4.26 -19.88
N SER A 141 -25.66 4.78 -19.60
CA SER A 141 -26.86 4.50 -20.41
C SER A 141 -27.96 5.49 -20.06
N GLN A 142 -27.91 6.69 -20.63
CA GLN A 142 -29.06 7.53 -21.01
C GLN A 142 -28.56 8.94 -21.39
N ASP A 143 -28.11 9.11 -22.63
CA ASP A 143 -28.51 10.29 -23.41
C ASP A 143 -28.42 9.97 -24.91
N SER A 144 -29.40 9.22 -25.40
CA SER A 144 -29.70 9.15 -26.82
C SER A 144 -30.99 9.93 -27.05
N THR A 145 -30.86 11.25 -27.12
CA THR A 145 -31.93 12.11 -27.64
C THR A 145 -31.64 12.40 -29.12
N PRO A 146 -32.45 11.91 -30.08
CA PRO A 146 -32.27 12.28 -31.48
C PRO A 146 -32.73 13.71 -31.71
N ALA A 147 -31.91 14.47 -32.44
CA ALA A 147 -32.25 15.80 -32.93
C ALA A 147 -33.58 15.75 -33.73
N ARG A 148 -34.50 16.65 -33.40
CA ARG A 148 -35.72 16.90 -34.17
C ARG A 148 -35.44 17.87 -35.32
N PRO A 149 -36.23 17.78 -36.41
CA PRO A 149 -35.85 18.18 -37.76
C PRO A 149 -35.73 19.70 -37.99
#